data_AF-A0A2V3KMY5-F1
#
_entry.id   AF-A0A2V3KMY5-F1
#
_cell.length_a   1.000
_cell.length_b   1.000
_cell.length_c   1.000
_cell.angle_alpha   90.00
_cell.angle_beta   90.00
_cell.angle_gamma   90.00
#
_symmetry.space_group_name_H-M   'P 1'
#
loop_
_entity.id
_entity.type
_entity.pdbx_description
1 polymer ?
#
loop_
_entity_poly.entity_id
_entity_poly.type
_entity_poly.pdbx_seq_one_letter_code
_entity_poly.pdbx_strand_id
1 'polypeptide(L)'
;MLDLFSDTPPWQEPLAPGAVVLRRFARERAPALLQAIADVARQSPFRQMVTPGGYTMSVAMTNCGALGWTTDRYGYLYDPVDPLTDQTWPPMPAVFRELALAAAAAGGYPNFSPDACLINRYQPGAKLSLHQDKDEQDLRAPIVSVSLGLPAIFQFGGLQRSDPLQRLLLEHGDVVVWGGESRLFYHGIQPLKAGHHPETGDCRYNLTFRQAGSRQY
;
A
#
# COMPACT_ATOMS: atom_id res chain seq x y z
N MET A 1 -1.41 -25.45 16.12
CA MET A 1 -1.85 -25.93 14.80
C MET A 1 -0.69 -25.65 13.87
N LEU A 2 0.04 -26.69 13.44
CA LEU A 2 1.13 -26.52 12.46
C LEU A 2 0.50 -25.93 11.20
N ASP A 3 0.95 -24.74 10.82
CA ASP A 3 0.58 -24.11 9.57
C ASP A 3 1.18 -24.97 8.44
N LEU A 4 0.38 -25.88 7.91
CA LEU A 4 0.78 -26.92 6.95
C LEU A 4 1.39 -26.34 5.65
N PHE A 5 1.29 -25.02 5.49
CA PHE A 5 1.81 -24.28 4.35
C PHE A 5 2.86 -23.24 4.76
N SER A 6 3.41 -23.21 5.97
CA SER A 6 4.39 -22.18 6.37
C SER A 6 5.59 -22.10 5.43
N ASP A 7 5.96 -23.24 4.83
CA ASP A 7 7.18 -23.43 4.05
C ASP A 7 6.97 -23.36 2.53
N THR A 8 5.73 -23.10 2.06
CA THR A 8 5.50 -22.90 0.62
C THR A 8 6.31 -21.69 0.13
N PRO A 9 7.17 -21.85 -0.90
CA PRO A 9 7.96 -20.76 -1.44
C PRO A 9 7.06 -19.70 -2.08
N PRO A 10 7.55 -18.46 -2.28
CA PRO A 10 6.79 -17.43 -2.99
C PRO A 10 6.31 -17.89 -4.36
N TRP A 11 5.08 -17.55 -4.74
CA TRP A 11 4.51 -17.83 -6.05
C TRP A 11 3.75 -16.62 -6.60
N GLN A 12 3.43 -16.67 -7.89
CA GLN A 12 2.71 -15.61 -8.58
C GLN A 12 1.39 -16.14 -9.12
N GLU A 13 0.34 -15.33 -9.00
CA GLU A 13 -0.97 -15.60 -9.58
C GLU A 13 -1.51 -14.36 -10.32
N PRO A 14 -2.16 -14.55 -11.49
CA PRO A 14 -2.80 -13.44 -12.19
C PRO A 14 -4.04 -12.96 -11.42
N LEU A 15 -4.25 -11.65 -11.38
CA LEU A 15 -5.42 -11.03 -10.76
C LEU A 15 -6.38 -10.41 -11.79
N ALA A 16 -5.82 -9.69 -12.76
CA ALA A 16 -6.53 -9.06 -13.88
C ALA A 16 -5.51 -8.72 -14.98
N PRO A 17 -5.94 -8.28 -16.17
CA PRO A 17 -5.03 -7.72 -17.16
C PRO A 17 -4.17 -6.58 -16.56
N GLY A 18 -2.85 -6.77 -16.55
CA GLY A 18 -1.90 -5.83 -15.93
C GLY A 18 -1.82 -5.90 -14.40
N ALA A 19 -2.46 -6.87 -13.74
CA ALA A 19 -2.39 -7.07 -12.29
C ALA A 19 -2.00 -8.50 -11.90
N VAL A 20 -1.12 -8.61 -10.91
CA VAL A 20 -0.65 -9.88 -10.34
C VAL A 20 -0.59 -9.82 -8.83
N VAL A 21 -0.73 -10.97 -8.18
CA VAL A 21 -0.41 -11.15 -6.76
C VAL A 21 0.86 -11.99 -6.66
N LEU A 22 1.86 -11.46 -5.97
CA LEU A 22 3.12 -12.11 -5.62
C LEU A 22 3.02 -12.54 -4.16
N ARG A 23 2.65 -13.79 -3.95
CA ARG A 23 2.36 -14.34 -2.63
C ARG A 23 3.64 -14.52 -1.85
N ARG A 24 3.64 -14.05 -0.60
CA ARG A 24 4.77 -14.12 0.35
C ARG A 24 6.08 -13.47 -0.13
N PHE A 25 6.02 -12.69 -1.20
CA PHE A 25 7.18 -12.08 -1.85
C PHE A 25 8.03 -11.20 -0.91
N ALA A 26 7.38 -10.53 0.04
CA ALA A 26 8.02 -9.67 1.02
C ALA A 26 8.30 -10.35 2.37
N ARG A 27 7.95 -11.63 2.55
CA ARG A 27 7.96 -12.31 3.86
C ARG A 27 9.34 -12.33 4.50
N GLU A 28 10.39 -12.69 3.75
CA GLU A 28 11.76 -12.71 4.28
C GLU A 28 12.29 -11.32 4.65
N ARG A 29 11.75 -10.26 4.03
CA ARG A 29 12.15 -8.87 4.28
C ARG A 29 11.30 -8.21 5.35
N ALA A 30 10.24 -8.86 5.82
CA ALA A 30 9.25 -8.27 6.72
C ALA A 30 9.84 -7.67 8.00
N PRO A 31 10.80 -8.30 8.70
CA PRO A 31 11.40 -7.68 9.89
C PRO A 31 12.08 -6.34 9.58
N ALA A 32 12.83 -6.26 8.48
CA ALA A 32 13.50 -5.03 8.05
C ALA A 32 12.50 -3.96 7.58
N LEU A 33 11.41 -4.37 6.92
CA LEU A 33 10.33 -3.47 6.51
C LEU A 33 9.62 -2.88 7.74
N LEU A 34 9.30 -3.71 8.74
CA LEU A 34 8.62 -3.27 9.96
C LEU A 34 9.50 -2.31 10.78
N GLN A 35 10.81 -2.56 10.86
CA GLN A 35 11.75 -1.64 11.47
C GLN A 35 11.77 -0.29 10.72
N ALA A 36 11.84 -0.31 9.39
CA ALA A 36 11.81 0.90 8.58
C ALA A 36 10.47 1.68 8.71
N ILE A 37 9.33 0.98 8.86
CA ILE A 37 8.04 1.62 9.20
C ILE A 37 8.15 2.38 10.52
N ALA A 38 8.73 1.75 11.55
CA ALA A 38 8.87 2.38 12.86
C ALA A 38 9.79 3.62 12.81
N ASP A 39 10.85 3.58 12.00
CA ASP A 39 11.78 4.70 11.85
C ASP A 39 11.19 5.87 11.05
N VAL A 40 10.37 5.58 10.03
CA VAL A 40 9.56 6.60 9.32
C VAL A 40 8.55 7.21 10.29
N ALA A 41 7.80 6.37 11.02
CA ALA A 41 6.76 6.82 11.94
C ALA A 41 7.28 7.62 13.14
N ARG A 42 8.57 7.48 13.49
CA ARG A 42 9.22 8.31 14.52
C ARG A 42 9.41 9.76 14.07
N GLN A 43 9.57 9.98 12.76
CA GLN A 43 9.80 11.31 12.17
C GLN A 43 8.50 11.93 11.67
N SER A 44 7.67 11.15 10.96
CA SER A 44 6.33 11.52 10.51
C SER A 44 5.30 10.56 11.12
N PRO A 45 4.69 10.90 12.26
CA PRO A 45 3.79 10.00 12.97
C PRO A 45 2.56 9.59 12.16
N PHE A 46 2.09 8.36 12.39
CA PHE A 46 0.79 7.93 11.90
C PHE A 46 -0.33 8.84 12.42
N ARG A 47 -1.21 9.30 11.52
CA ARG A 47 -2.46 9.96 11.89
C ARG A 47 -3.64 9.48 11.07
N GLN A 48 -4.84 9.57 11.65
CA GLN A 48 -6.08 9.39 10.90
C GLN A 48 -6.40 10.69 10.17
N MET A 49 -6.31 10.69 8.84
CA MET A 49 -6.59 11.87 8.03
C MET A 49 -8.09 12.18 7.99
N VAL A 50 -8.42 13.45 7.76
CA VAL A 50 -9.81 13.90 7.58
C VAL A 50 -10.07 14.07 6.08
N THR A 51 -11.04 13.34 5.55
CA THR A 51 -11.45 13.45 4.15
C THR A 51 -12.01 14.85 3.84
N PRO A 52 -12.06 15.29 2.58
CA PRO A 52 -12.67 16.57 2.19
C PRO A 52 -14.13 16.72 2.65
N GLY A 53 -14.85 15.62 2.81
CA GLY A 53 -16.21 15.59 3.36
C GLY A 53 -16.31 15.70 4.88
N GLY A 54 -15.20 15.89 5.59
CA GLY A 54 -15.16 16.04 7.06
C GLY A 54 -15.14 14.72 7.85
N TYR A 55 -15.06 13.56 7.19
CA TYR A 55 -15.00 12.27 7.88
C TYR A 55 -13.55 11.88 8.20
N THR A 56 -13.30 11.52 9.46
CA THR A 56 -12.03 10.93 9.89
C THR A 56 -11.90 9.50 9.36
N MET A 57 -10.80 9.20 8.68
CA MET A 57 -10.50 7.87 8.17
C MET A 57 -10.19 6.90 9.32
N SER A 58 -10.73 5.68 9.28
CA SER A 58 -10.41 4.66 10.29
C SER A 58 -8.96 4.16 10.20
N VAL A 59 -8.34 4.26 9.02
CA VAL A 59 -6.94 3.88 8.75
C VAL A 59 -6.03 5.03 9.17
N ALA A 60 -5.00 4.73 9.94
CA ALA A 60 -3.96 5.70 10.24
C ALA A 60 -2.87 5.66 9.15
N MET A 61 -2.38 6.81 8.73
CA MET A 61 -1.49 6.97 7.59
C MET A 61 -0.28 7.83 7.92
N THR A 62 0.85 7.51 7.30
CA THR A 62 2.03 8.37 7.17
C THR A 62 2.69 8.10 5.80
N ASN A 63 3.72 8.85 5.42
CA ASN A 63 4.40 8.70 4.14
C ASN A 63 5.93 8.72 4.28
N CYS A 64 6.61 8.22 3.25
CA CYS A 64 8.02 8.47 3.00
C CYS A 64 8.28 8.58 1.49
N GLY A 65 9.41 9.19 1.12
CA GLY A 65 9.74 9.53 -0.26
C GLY A 65 9.78 11.03 -0.50
N ALA A 66 9.94 11.43 -1.77
CA ALA A 66 9.92 12.83 -2.16
C ALA A 66 8.53 13.46 -2.04
N LEU A 67 7.48 12.63 -2.12
CA LEU A 67 6.09 13.04 -2.05
C LEU A 67 5.32 12.11 -1.10
N GLY A 68 4.37 12.68 -0.36
CA GLY A 68 3.42 11.94 0.46
C GLY A 68 1.99 12.28 0.08
N TRP A 69 1.12 11.26 0.06
CA TRP A 69 -0.31 11.47 -0.14
C TRP A 69 -0.90 12.07 1.13
N THR A 70 -1.69 13.13 0.99
CA THR A 70 -2.35 13.81 2.09
C THR A 70 -3.71 14.36 1.65
N THR A 71 -4.49 14.79 2.64
CA THR A 71 -5.79 15.43 2.44
C THR A 71 -5.73 16.87 2.91
N ASP A 72 -6.49 17.75 2.25
CA ASP A 72 -6.77 19.09 2.74
C ASP A 72 -8.27 19.43 2.53
N ARG A 73 -8.63 20.70 2.77
CA ARG A 73 -10.02 21.15 2.60
C ARG A 73 -10.50 21.16 1.14
N TYR A 74 -9.59 21.06 0.17
CA TYR A 74 -9.86 21.15 -1.25
C TYR A 74 -9.83 19.80 -1.95
N GLY A 75 -9.16 18.80 -1.38
CA GLY A 75 -9.12 17.47 -1.96
C GLY A 75 -8.03 16.57 -1.41
N TYR A 76 -7.61 15.66 -2.27
CA TYR A 76 -6.48 14.76 -2.07
C TYR A 76 -5.32 15.24 -2.93
N LEU A 77 -4.11 15.21 -2.40
CA LEU A 77 -2.92 15.67 -3.10
C LEU A 77 -1.66 14.92 -2.67
N TYR A 78 -0.64 15.02 -3.52
CA TYR A 78 0.74 14.71 -3.15
C TYR A 78 1.48 15.99 -2.80
N ASP A 79 2.15 16.01 -1.66
CA ASP A 79 2.91 17.15 -1.17
C ASP A 79 4.30 16.69 -0.68
N PRO A 80 5.39 17.44 -0.91
CA PRO A 80 6.71 17.13 -0.34
C PRO A 80 6.81 17.34 1.18
N VAL A 81 5.88 18.09 1.78
CA VAL A 81 5.86 18.44 3.20
C VAL A 81 4.78 17.64 3.93
N ASP A 82 5.11 17.16 5.13
CA ASP A 82 4.17 16.58 6.07
C ASP A 82 3.40 17.69 6.82
N PRO A 83 2.09 17.87 6.57
CA PRO A 83 1.34 18.96 7.19
C PRO A 83 1.12 18.80 8.71
N LEU A 84 1.55 17.67 9.31
CA LEU A 84 1.54 17.52 10.77
C LEU A 84 2.81 18.10 11.42
N THR A 85 3.95 18.04 10.73
CA THR A 85 5.26 18.40 11.28
C THR A 85 5.86 19.65 10.64
N ASP A 86 5.31 20.11 9.52
CA ASP A 86 5.84 21.16 8.65
C ASP A 86 7.28 20.87 8.16
N GLN A 87 7.67 19.60 8.14
CA GLN A 87 8.95 19.11 7.62
C GLN A 87 8.73 18.28 6.36
N THR A 88 9.77 18.11 5.54
CA THR A 88 9.72 17.16 4.43
C THR A 88 9.50 15.74 4.93
N TRP A 89 8.78 14.92 4.17
CA TRP A 89 8.63 13.50 4.50
C TRP A 89 9.98 12.80 4.66
N PRO A 90 10.09 11.78 5.53
CA PRO A 90 11.29 10.97 5.64
C PRO A 90 11.68 10.39 4.27
N PRO A 91 12.98 10.30 3.94
CA PRO A 91 13.42 9.70 2.69
C PRO A 91 12.95 8.25 2.61
N MET A 92 12.66 7.77 1.40
CA MET A 92 12.24 6.38 1.19
C MET A 92 13.35 5.42 1.65
N PRO A 93 13.08 4.51 2.61
CA PRO A 93 14.06 3.54 3.05
C PRO A 93 14.58 2.67 1.89
N ALA A 94 15.87 2.33 1.89
CA ALA A 94 16.47 1.52 0.82
C ALA A 94 15.74 0.18 0.63
N VAL A 95 15.43 -0.50 1.75
CA VAL A 95 14.69 -1.78 1.75
C VAL A 95 13.28 -1.66 1.14
N PHE A 96 12.62 -0.51 1.29
CA PHE A 96 11.33 -0.23 0.66
C PHE A 96 11.49 -0.10 -0.84
N ARG A 97 12.45 0.72 -1.28
CA ARG A 97 12.71 0.95 -2.71
C ARG A 97 13.11 -0.34 -3.41
N GLU A 98 14.03 -1.11 -2.85
CA GLU A 98 14.49 -2.39 -3.41
C GLU A 98 13.35 -3.41 -3.54
N LEU A 99 12.48 -3.52 -2.53
CA LEU A 99 11.30 -4.38 -2.59
C LEU A 99 10.32 -3.90 -3.67
N ALA A 100 10.02 -2.61 -3.73
CA ALA A 100 9.11 -2.04 -4.70
C ALA A 100 9.58 -2.27 -6.14
N LEU A 101 10.86 -2.05 -6.41
CA LEU A 101 11.47 -2.29 -7.73
C LEU A 101 11.44 -3.78 -8.10
N ALA A 102 11.81 -4.66 -7.17
CA ALA A 102 11.80 -6.10 -7.41
C ALA A 102 10.38 -6.64 -7.69
N ALA A 103 9.40 -6.20 -6.90
CA ALA A 103 8.00 -6.59 -7.08
C ALA A 103 7.43 -6.03 -8.40
N ALA A 104 7.70 -4.76 -8.71
CA ALA A 104 7.26 -4.16 -9.98
C ALA A 104 7.84 -4.91 -11.17
N ALA A 105 9.14 -5.23 -11.16
CA ALA A 105 9.78 -6.01 -12.22
C ALA A 105 9.13 -7.40 -12.38
N ALA A 106 8.89 -8.11 -11.27
CA ALA A 106 8.17 -9.40 -11.29
C ALA A 106 6.72 -9.27 -11.80
N GLY A 107 6.08 -8.12 -11.54
CA GLY A 107 4.76 -7.78 -12.07
C GLY A 107 4.75 -7.28 -13.52
N GLY A 108 5.89 -7.24 -14.22
CA GLY A 108 5.97 -6.79 -15.62
C GLY A 108 6.25 -5.30 -15.81
N TYR A 109 6.66 -4.58 -14.76
CA TYR A 109 6.92 -3.14 -14.77
C TYR A 109 8.37 -2.80 -14.34
N PRO A 110 9.41 -3.24 -15.08
CA PRO A 110 10.82 -3.10 -14.68
C PRO A 110 11.31 -1.65 -14.61
N ASN A 111 10.62 -0.72 -15.27
CA ASN A 111 10.98 0.71 -15.32
C ASN A 111 10.27 1.55 -14.25
N PHE A 112 9.57 0.92 -13.32
CA PHE A 112 8.93 1.62 -12.21
C PHE A 112 9.99 2.31 -11.35
N SER A 113 9.74 3.56 -10.96
CA SER A 113 10.63 4.33 -10.08
C SER A 113 9.76 5.10 -9.08
N PRO A 114 9.45 4.52 -7.91
CA PRO A 114 8.56 5.18 -6.97
C PRO A 114 9.25 6.39 -6.32
N ASP A 115 8.52 7.49 -6.23
CA ASP A 115 8.88 8.71 -5.52
C ASP A 115 8.03 8.93 -4.26
N ALA A 116 6.97 8.13 -4.09
CA ALA A 116 6.04 8.18 -2.97
C ALA A 116 5.76 6.77 -2.42
N CYS A 117 5.69 6.66 -1.10
CA CYS A 117 5.20 5.49 -0.40
C CYS A 117 4.23 5.90 0.71
N LEU A 118 2.95 5.57 0.52
CA LEU A 118 1.94 5.70 1.57
C LEU A 118 2.01 4.47 2.49
N ILE A 119 2.10 4.72 3.80
CA ILE A 119 2.12 3.69 4.83
C ILE A 119 0.79 3.71 5.56
N ASN A 120 0.02 2.65 5.42
CA ASN A 120 -1.27 2.47 6.07
C ASN A 120 -1.14 1.55 7.29
N ARG A 121 -1.75 1.92 8.42
CA ARG A 121 -1.91 1.09 9.62
C ARG A 121 -3.38 0.85 9.91
N TYR A 122 -3.77 -0.41 9.93
CA TYR A 122 -5.13 -0.86 10.20
C TYR A 122 -5.18 -1.53 11.57
N GLN A 123 -6.05 -1.03 12.43
CA GLN A 123 -6.49 -1.71 13.65
C GLN A 123 -7.76 -2.52 13.37
N PRO A 124 -8.19 -3.44 14.25
CA PRO A 124 -9.45 -4.17 14.08
C PRO A 124 -10.64 -3.23 13.82
N GLY A 125 -11.42 -3.55 12.80
CA GLY A 125 -12.54 -2.73 12.33
C GLY A 125 -12.17 -1.63 11.32
N ALA A 126 -10.88 -1.26 11.19
CA ALA A 126 -10.44 -0.29 10.20
C ALA A 126 -10.67 -0.83 8.78
N LYS A 127 -11.13 0.05 7.88
CA LYS A 127 -11.47 -0.27 6.50
C LYS A 127 -11.06 0.86 5.56
N LEU A 128 -10.91 0.52 4.29
CA LEU A 128 -10.75 1.49 3.22
C LEU A 128 -11.81 1.21 2.15
N SER A 129 -12.81 2.09 2.04
CA SER A 129 -13.91 1.95 1.09
C SER A 129 -13.41 1.90 -0.35
N LEU A 130 -14.22 1.38 -1.27
CA LEU A 130 -13.86 1.35 -2.69
C LEU A 130 -13.49 2.73 -3.21
N HIS A 131 -12.31 2.84 -3.82
CA HIS A 131 -11.74 4.04 -4.42
C HIS A 131 -10.85 3.66 -5.61
N GLN A 132 -10.40 4.68 -6.34
CA GLN A 132 -9.36 4.57 -7.37
C GLN A 132 -8.20 5.43 -6.93
N ASP A 133 -6.99 4.97 -7.21
CA ASP A 133 -5.78 5.78 -7.10
C ASP A 133 -5.62 6.53 -8.42
N LYS A 134 -6.01 7.81 -8.44
CA LYS A 134 -6.07 8.65 -9.64
C LYS A 134 -5.46 10.03 -9.45
N ASP A 135 -4.75 10.22 -8.34
CA ASP A 135 -4.14 11.50 -7.96
C ASP A 135 -2.70 11.61 -8.49
N GLU A 136 -2.17 10.56 -9.11
CA GLU A 136 -0.84 10.52 -9.72
C GLU A 136 -0.84 11.15 -11.12
N GLN A 137 0.24 11.85 -11.49
CA GLN A 137 0.35 12.50 -12.80
C GLN A 137 0.55 11.50 -13.95
N ASP A 138 1.29 10.42 -13.73
CA ASP A 138 1.60 9.41 -14.75
C ASP A 138 0.91 8.07 -14.45
N LEU A 139 -0.25 7.86 -15.06
CA LEU A 139 -1.03 6.62 -14.93
C LEU A 139 -0.43 5.43 -15.70
N ARG A 140 0.73 5.57 -16.36
CA ARG A 140 1.45 4.41 -16.91
C ARG A 140 2.23 3.67 -15.83
N ALA A 141 2.61 4.35 -14.76
CA ALA A 141 3.29 3.74 -13.63
C ALA A 141 2.33 2.81 -12.86
N PRO A 142 2.74 1.59 -12.49
CA PRO A 142 1.92 0.70 -11.69
C PRO A 142 1.80 1.22 -10.25
N ILE A 143 0.97 0.53 -9.48
CA ILE A 143 0.99 0.58 -8.02
C ILE A 143 1.53 -0.76 -7.51
N VAL A 144 2.43 -0.69 -6.54
CA VAL A 144 2.94 -1.86 -5.80
C VAL A 144 2.47 -1.75 -4.36
N SER A 145 1.74 -2.76 -3.88
CA SER A 145 1.09 -2.76 -2.57
C SER A 145 1.52 -3.97 -1.75
N VAL A 146 2.27 -3.74 -0.69
CA VAL A 146 2.84 -4.76 0.19
C VAL A 146 1.97 -4.92 1.43
N SER A 147 1.64 -6.15 1.82
CA SER A 147 0.87 -6.46 3.03
C SER A 147 1.76 -7.04 4.12
N LEU A 148 1.64 -6.54 5.35
CA LEU A 148 2.38 -7.02 6.51
C LEU A 148 1.45 -7.14 7.72
N GLY A 149 1.56 -8.22 8.48
CA GLY A 149 0.80 -8.42 9.71
C GLY A 149 -0.54 -9.15 9.48
N LEU A 150 -1.60 -8.71 10.15
CA LEU A 150 -2.90 -9.38 10.08
C LEU A 150 -3.44 -9.48 8.64
N PRO A 151 -4.08 -10.60 8.28
CA PRO A 151 -4.64 -10.78 6.95
C PRO A 151 -5.88 -9.90 6.74
N ALA A 152 -6.08 -9.42 5.51
CA ALA A 152 -7.22 -8.58 5.15
C ALA A 152 -7.88 -9.03 3.84
N ILE A 153 -9.20 -8.84 3.74
CA ILE A 153 -9.92 -9.07 2.49
C ILE A 153 -9.78 -7.83 1.61
N PHE A 154 -8.97 -7.95 0.57
CA PHE A 154 -8.84 -6.99 -0.50
C PHE A 154 -9.95 -7.18 -1.52
N GLN A 155 -10.57 -6.07 -1.90
CA GLN A 155 -11.61 -6.02 -2.93
C GLN A 155 -10.99 -5.41 -4.18
N PHE A 156 -11.15 -6.07 -5.32
CA PHE A 156 -10.63 -5.61 -6.61
C PHE A 156 -11.73 -5.72 -7.66
N GLY A 157 -12.20 -4.57 -8.17
CA GLY A 157 -13.29 -4.44 -9.12
C GLY A 157 -12.81 -4.15 -10.53
N GLY A 158 -13.55 -3.31 -11.25
CA GLY A 158 -13.22 -2.81 -12.58
C GLY A 158 -13.16 -1.27 -12.62
N LEU A 159 -13.35 -0.69 -13.80
CA LEU A 159 -13.32 0.77 -14.00
C LEU A 159 -14.53 1.47 -13.42
N GLN A 160 -15.67 0.78 -13.29
CA GLN A 160 -16.88 1.32 -12.70
C GLN A 160 -17.03 0.84 -11.25
N ARG A 161 -17.56 1.72 -10.39
CA ARG A 161 -17.76 1.40 -8.96
C ARG A 161 -18.69 0.20 -8.74
N SER A 162 -19.60 -0.06 -9.70
CA SER A 162 -20.57 -1.15 -9.68
C SER A 162 -20.07 -2.44 -10.31
N ASP A 163 -18.86 -2.47 -10.89
CA ASP A 163 -18.33 -3.67 -11.51
C ASP A 163 -18.16 -4.81 -10.48
N PRO A 164 -18.29 -6.08 -10.89
CA PRO A 164 -18.14 -7.22 -9.99
C PRO A 164 -16.80 -7.20 -9.24
N LEU A 165 -16.85 -7.45 -7.92
CA LEU A 165 -15.67 -7.44 -7.06
C LEU A 165 -15.10 -8.85 -6.88
N GLN A 166 -13.85 -9.02 -7.27
CA GLN A 166 -13.00 -10.10 -6.76
C GLN A 166 -12.66 -9.82 -5.29
N ARG A 167 -12.60 -10.88 -4.47
CA ARG A 167 -12.22 -10.79 -3.06
C ARG A 167 -11.06 -11.72 -2.81
N LEU A 168 -9.94 -11.16 -2.39
CA LEU A 168 -8.71 -11.89 -2.13
C LEU A 168 -8.32 -11.68 -0.67
N LEU A 169 -8.02 -12.78 0.03
CA LEU A 169 -7.32 -12.68 1.31
C LEU A 169 -5.87 -12.30 1.00
N LEU A 170 -5.40 -11.15 1.47
CA LEU A 170 -3.99 -10.79 1.43
C LEU A 170 -3.39 -11.07 2.80
N GLU A 171 -2.31 -11.84 2.82
CA GLU A 171 -1.64 -12.29 4.03
C GLU A 171 -0.31 -11.58 4.23
N HIS A 172 0.35 -11.88 5.36
CA HIS A 172 1.66 -11.32 5.66
C HIS A 172 2.68 -11.67 4.56
N GLY A 173 3.32 -10.64 4.00
CA GLY A 173 4.33 -10.76 2.97
C GLY A 173 3.79 -10.76 1.53
N ASP A 174 2.47 -10.76 1.33
CA ASP A 174 1.89 -10.68 -0.01
C ASP A 174 2.11 -9.31 -0.63
N VAL A 175 2.38 -9.29 -1.94
CA VAL A 175 2.49 -8.06 -2.73
C VAL A 175 1.51 -8.11 -3.89
N VAL A 176 0.73 -7.05 -4.09
CA VAL A 176 -0.12 -6.89 -5.27
C VAL A 176 0.50 -5.82 -6.14
N VAL A 177 0.65 -6.11 -7.43
CA VAL A 177 1.08 -5.13 -8.43
C VAL A 177 -0.04 -4.96 -9.44
N TRP A 178 -0.50 -3.74 -9.67
CA TRP A 178 -1.49 -3.47 -10.71
C TRP A 178 -1.14 -2.20 -11.49
N GLY A 179 -1.34 -2.27 -12.80
CA GLY A 179 -1.04 -1.21 -13.75
C GLY A 179 -1.72 -1.51 -15.09
N GLY A 180 -1.33 -0.77 -16.13
CA GLY A 180 -1.92 -0.94 -17.46
C GLY A 180 -3.44 -0.81 -17.42
N GLU A 181 -4.16 -1.78 -17.98
CA GLU A 181 -5.63 -1.80 -18.01
C GLU A 181 -6.27 -1.73 -16.60
N SER A 182 -5.64 -2.37 -15.62
CA SER A 182 -6.14 -2.43 -14.25
C SER A 182 -5.73 -1.23 -13.38
N ARG A 183 -4.93 -0.29 -13.90
CA ARG A 183 -4.33 0.81 -13.11
C ARG A 183 -5.36 1.65 -12.35
N LEU A 184 -6.54 1.84 -12.95
CA LEU A 184 -7.64 2.63 -12.41
C LEU A 184 -8.80 1.75 -11.90
N PHE A 185 -8.57 0.48 -11.57
CA PHE A 185 -9.65 -0.34 -11.04
C PHE A 185 -10.03 0.09 -9.62
N TYR A 186 -11.33 0.07 -9.35
CA TYR A 186 -11.86 0.29 -8.01
C TYR A 186 -11.38 -0.81 -7.08
N HIS A 187 -10.82 -0.41 -5.94
CA HIS A 187 -10.31 -1.35 -4.95
C HIS A 187 -10.47 -0.82 -3.52
N GLY A 188 -10.35 -1.72 -2.56
CA GLY A 188 -10.54 -1.39 -1.15
C GLY A 188 -10.21 -2.53 -0.19
N ILE A 189 -10.31 -2.25 1.10
CA ILE A 189 -10.05 -3.20 2.18
C ILE A 189 -11.30 -3.28 3.05
N GLN A 190 -11.85 -4.49 3.19
CA GLN A 190 -12.94 -4.74 4.14
C GLN A 190 -12.48 -4.50 5.59
N PRO A 191 -13.41 -4.29 6.54
CA PRO A 191 -13.06 -4.15 7.96
C PRO A 191 -12.10 -5.25 8.43
N LEU A 192 -10.94 -4.83 8.95
CA LEU A 192 -9.93 -5.76 9.45
C LEU A 192 -10.52 -6.59 10.59
N LYS A 193 -10.40 -7.91 10.51
CA LYS A 193 -10.81 -8.80 11.60
C LYS A 193 -9.82 -8.68 12.75
N ALA A 194 -10.31 -8.77 13.98
CA ALA A 194 -9.44 -8.89 15.15
C ALA A 194 -8.62 -10.19 15.06
N GLY A 195 -7.38 -10.14 15.52
CA GLY A 195 -6.45 -11.26 15.51
C GLY A 195 -5.11 -10.87 16.12
N HIS A 196 -4.15 -11.78 16.06
CA HIS A 196 -2.78 -11.52 16.48
C HIS A 196 -1.79 -12.06 15.43
N HIS A 197 -0.81 -11.25 15.05
CA HIS A 197 0.33 -11.63 14.24
C HIS A 197 1.62 -11.45 15.05
N PRO A 198 2.55 -12.43 15.06
CA PRO A 198 3.73 -12.40 15.93
C PRO A 198 4.58 -11.12 15.83
N GLU A 199 4.71 -10.56 14.63
CA GLU A 199 5.56 -9.38 14.39
C GLU A 199 4.84 -8.03 14.49
N THR A 200 3.50 -8.00 14.39
CA THR A 200 2.73 -6.75 14.30
C THR A 200 1.64 -6.62 15.36
N GLY A 201 1.52 -7.61 16.25
CA GLY A 201 0.48 -7.62 17.26
C GLY A 201 -0.91 -7.68 16.64
N ASP A 202 -1.75 -6.72 16.98
CA ASP A 202 -3.16 -6.64 16.57
C ASP A 202 -3.40 -5.84 15.29
N CYS A 203 -2.34 -5.47 14.56
CA CYS A 203 -2.46 -4.58 13.40
C CYS A 203 -1.97 -5.20 12.08
N ARG A 204 -2.45 -4.59 10.99
CA ARG A 204 -1.95 -4.78 9.63
C ARG A 204 -1.30 -3.48 9.15
N TYR A 205 -0.15 -3.61 8.52
CA TYR A 205 0.46 -2.55 7.74
C TYR A 205 0.30 -2.81 6.24
N ASN A 206 0.28 -1.72 5.48
CA ASN A 206 0.39 -1.77 4.03
C ASN A 206 1.26 -0.63 3.51
N LEU A 207 2.20 -0.98 2.63
CA LEU A 207 3.05 -0.03 1.92
C LEU A 207 2.55 0.06 0.48
N THR A 208 2.17 1.27 0.05
CA THR A 208 1.69 1.49 -1.32
C THR A 208 2.65 2.44 -2.04
N PHE A 209 3.43 1.88 -2.94
CA PHE A 209 4.44 2.59 -3.73
C PHE A 209 3.85 3.10 -5.03
N ARG A 210 4.18 4.34 -5.36
CA ARG A 210 3.67 5.04 -6.54
C ARG A 210 4.72 5.97 -7.14
N GLN A 211 4.55 6.30 -8.41
CA GLN A 211 5.22 7.42 -9.07
C GLN A 211 4.18 8.55 -9.18
N ALA A 212 4.19 9.46 -8.21
CA ALA A 212 3.20 10.51 -8.05
C ALA A 212 3.54 11.78 -8.84
N GLY A 213 4.82 12.16 -8.87
CA GLY A 213 5.32 13.32 -9.60
C GLY A 213 5.50 13.07 -11.10
N SER A 214 5.81 14.14 -11.83
CA SER A 214 6.32 14.01 -13.20
C SER A 214 7.75 13.49 -13.18
N ARG A 215 8.14 12.67 -14.16
CA ARG A 215 9.55 12.35 -14.42
C ARG A 215 10.29 13.64 -14.81
N GLN A 216 10.80 14.35 -13.82
CA GLN A 216 11.88 15.33 -13.92
C GLN A 216 12.89 14.83 -12.88
N TYR A 217 13.97 14.13 -13.25
CA TYR A 217 15.13 14.56 -14.02
C TYR A 217 15.82 13.39 -14.73
#